data_AF-A0A8B7YTD8-F1
#
_entry.id   AF-A0A8B7YTD8-F1
#
_cell.length_a   1.000
_cell.length_b   1.000
_cell.length_c   1.000
_cell.angle_alpha   90.00
_cell.angle_beta   90.00
_cell.angle_gamma   90.00
#
_symmetry.space_group_name_H-M   'P 1'
#
loop_
_entity.id
_entity.type
_entity.pdbx_description
1 polymer ?
#
loop_
_entity_poly.entity_id
_entity_poly.type
_entity_poly.pdbx_seq_one_letter_code
_entity_poly.pdbx_strand_id
1 'polypeptide(L)'
;MLWPSLDGSNLANPPLPHQKSFEYFLSESELQNLILIGSVPHGGIQQVRIHWLLDLITLSVNSLTGQISLNFDLLDQLVDRLWSNGLRPGFELMGNPSNWFTDFEDTDQVYVWRDMVTALAKRYIDKYGLDYVAKWNFESWNEPDHKDFDNLNFTVQGFLNYYDACSEGLRVASPKLRLGGPAGACREPSFSVICWALLQHCENGTNYFTGETGVRIDFISFHHKGKGHSMYILDTEIQTIQRIQRLYPCLASVPIFNDEADPLVGWSKPEEWRADATYAAVVVKVIAHHQNLLIRQRPDVNYALLSNDNGFLDFNPHFFTQRTLVARFQMNETHPPSIQTVRKPVLSVMGLLALLGETQVQVVSDTGKGGNNSDVGILASVHHASAASGSHDSWQGSIIIYNSNDTSNLTGTDNITLTVTGVPTTNQLSMVYIVYLVDNTHGNPYRPWKAFGKPVYPTRKQFVEIRKHQDPLRIKGPNLFTAPKMTFNFNLSKPGVMLFHLCAKPSEKPPQVKSVKLHSVTQTDVLVSWEDVSSCCLLTYQVEFSPTKQGQYVQISDVDLIFTSYLYSIESANPSLRYSSTQGWYRVRAVDYWNRSGMYSTPIELK
;
A
#
# COMPACT_ATOMS: atom_id res chain seq x y z
N MET A 1 -6.91 12.63 -11.47
CA MET A 1 -5.78 12.56 -10.53
C MET A 1 -5.37 11.11 -10.33
N LEU A 2 -4.12 10.90 -9.95
CA LEU A 2 -3.50 9.59 -9.76
C LEU A 2 -3.59 9.10 -8.30
N TRP A 3 -4.56 9.57 -7.51
CA TRP A 3 -4.65 9.23 -6.09
C TRP A 3 -4.77 7.74 -5.78
N PRO A 4 -5.47 6.92 -6.58
CA PRO A 4 -5.44 5.46 -6.37
C PRO A 4 -4.16 4.79 -6.91
N SER A 5 -3.28 5.52 -7.61
CA SER A 5 -2.05 4.97 -8.21
C SER A 5 -0.76 5.49 -7.57
N LEU A 6 -0.83 6.46 -6.65
CA LEU A 6 0.32 6.96 -5.87
C LEU A 6 0.59 6.16 -4.59
N ASP A 7 -0.16 5.08 -4.36
CA ASP A 7 -0.05 4.26 -3.16
C ASP A 7 0.18 2.78 -3.56
N GLY A 8 1.44 2.51 -3.89
CA GLY A 8 2.00 1.17 -3.79
C GLY A 8 2.54 0.91 -2.38
N SER A 9 2.41 -0.33 -1.93
CA SER A 9 3.35 -0.87 -0.94
C SER A 9 4.23 -1.88 -1.65
N ASN A 10 5.38 -2.18 -1.09
CA ASN A 10 6.21 -3.28 -1.56
C ASN A 10 6.36 -4.28 -0.42
N LEU A 11 6.20 -5.55 -0.74
CA LEU A 11 6.63 -6.63 0.13
C LEU A 11 8.10 -6.91 -0.12
N ALA A 12 8.76 -7.18 1.00
CA ALA A 12 10.20 -7.28 1.15
C ALA A 12 10.92 -8.18 0.15
N ASN A 13 12.21 -7.88 -0.05
CA ASN A 13 13.26 -8.87 -0.22
C ASN A 13 13.13 -9.96 0.86
N PRO A 14 12.66 -11.19 0.55
CA PRO A 14 12.63 -12.28 1.51
C PRO A 14 14.03 -12.51 2.08
N PRO A 15 14.15 -12.90 3.36
CA PRO A 15 15.45 -13.20 3.94
C PRO A 15 16.11 -14.38 3.20
N LEU A 16 17.45 -14.37 3.15
CA LEU A 16 18.22 -15.48 2.59
C LEU A 16 17.94 -16.80 3.34
N PRO A 17 18.01 -17.95 2.63
CA PRO A 17 18.25 -18.09 1.19
C PRO A 17 16.97 -17.87 0.36
N HIS A 18 17.05 -17.17 -0.77
CA HIS A 18 15.87 -16.82 -1.59
C HIS A 18 15.10 -18.03 -2.13
N GLN A 19 15.78 -19.16 -2.36
CA GLN A 19 15.15 -20.45 -2.72
C GLN A 19 14.21 -21.02 -1.64
N LYS A 20 14.23 -20.45 -0.42
CA LYS A 20 13.30 -20.75 0.67
C LYS A 20 12.37 -19.58 1.01
N SER A 21 12.26 -18.60 0.12
CA SER A 21 11.40 -17.42 0.29
C SER A 21 9.94 -17.78 0.59
N PHE A 22 9.47 -18.96 0.17
CA PHE A 22 8.14 -19.47 0.51
C PHE A 22 7.90 -19.59 2.02
N GLU A 23 8.93 -19.88 2.83
CA GLU A 23 8.81 -19.95 4.30
C GLU A 23 8.43 -18.58 4.88
N TYR A 24 8.88 -17.49 4.24
CA TYR A 24 8.53 -16.12 4.59
C TYR A 24 7.17 -15.73 4.00
N PHE A 25 7.00 -15.83 2.68
CA PHE A 25 5.82 -15.34 1.97
C PHE A 25 4.54 -16.10 2.30
N LEU A 26 4.64 -17.39 2.62
CA LEU A 26 3.49 -18.22 2.99
C LEU A 26 3.34 -18.36 4.51
N SER A 27 4.12 -17.64 5.30
CA SER A 27 4.01 -17.63 6.76
C SER A 27 2.67 -17.03 7.24
N GLU A 28 2.30 -17.36 8.48
CA GLU A 28 1.17 -16.73 9.17
C GLU A 28 1.39 -15.23 9.43
N SER A 29 2.66 -14.82 9.59
CA SER A 29 3.00 -13.39 9.75
C SER A 29 2.63 -12.62 8.49
N GLU A 30 2.99 -13.16 7.32
CA GLU A 30 2.74 -12.51 6.05
C GLU A 30 1.25 -12.54 5.68
N LEU A 31 0.52 -13.61 6.05
CA LEU A 31 -0.93 -13.63 5.90
C LEU A 31 -1.60 -12.48 6.68
N GLN A 32 -1.25 -12.29 7.95
CA GLN A 32 -1.79 -11.17 8.74
C GLN A 32 -1.38 -9.81 8.17
N ASN A 33 -0.14 -9.68 7.68
CA ASN A 33 0.36 -8.47 7.05
C ASN A 33 -0.47 -8.11 5.81
N LEU A 34 -0.67 -9.06 4.88
CA LEU A 34 -1.48 -8.88 3.69
C LEU A 34 -2.96 -8.56 4.00
N ILE A 35 -3.54 -9.18 5.04
CA ILE A 35 -4.91 -8.84 5.49
C ILE A 35 -4.97 -7.38 5.95
N LEU A 36 -3.98 -6.91 6.71
CA LEU A 36 -3.95 -5.53 7.21
C LEU A 36 -3.69 -4.52 6.09
N ILE A 37 -2.77 -4.81 5.17
CA ILE A 37 -2.50 -3.99 3.97
C ILE A 37 -3.75 -3.90 3.09
N GLY A 38 -4.39 -5.04 2.81
CA GLY A 38 -5.63 -5.10 2.02
C GLY A 38 -6.85 -4.49 2.71
N SER A 39 -6.76 -4.18 4.00
CA SER A 39 -7.86 -3.58 4.76
C SER A 39 -7.92 -2.05 4.69
N VAL A 40 -6.97 -1.40 4.00
CA VAL A 40 -7.02 0.04 3.74
C VAL A 40 -8.29 0.35 2.93
N PRO A 41 -9.15 1.27 3.39
CA PRO A 41 -10.43 1.55 2.74
C PRO A 41 -10.25 1.98 1.28
N HIS A 42 -11.28 1.75 0.49
CA HIS A 42 -11.44 2.18 -0.90
C HIS A 42 -10.29 1.78 -1.83
N GLY A 43 -9.58 0.69 -1.49
CA GLY A 43 -8.38 0.27 -2.19
C GLY A 43 -7.29 1.33 -2.13
N GLY A 44 -7.08 1.96 -0.97
CA GLY A 44 -6.00 2.92 -0.76
C GLY A 44 -4.61 2.30 -0.83
N ILE A 45 -4.49 0.97 -0.70
CA ILE A 45 -3.34 0.22 -1.20
C ILE A 45 -3.89 -0.90 -2.06
N GLN A 46 -3.40 -1.02 -3.28
CA GLN A 46 -3.86 -2.06 -4.21
C GLN A 46 -2.72 -2.93 -4.73
N GLN A 47 -1.52 -2.38 -4.82
CA GLN A 47 -0.35 -3.11 -5.30
C GLN A 47 0.58 -3.46 -4.15
N VAL A 48 1.16 -4.65 -4.26
CA VAL A 48 2.29 -5.09 -3.46
C VAL A 48 3.43 -5.55 -4.37
N ARG A 49 4.47 -4.73 -4.56
CA ARG A 49 5.67 -5.11 -5.35
C ARG A 49 6.52 -6.11 -4.57
N ILE A 50 6.90 -7.24 -5.15
CA ILE A 50 7.51 -8.35 -4.41
C ILE A 50 8.76 -8.84 -5.14
N HIS A 51 9.89 -8.84 -4.44
CA HIS A 51 11.14 -9.38 -4.95
C HIS A 51 11.15 -10.91 -4.97
N TRP A 52 11.99 -11.48 -5.83
CA TRP A 52 12.26 -12.93 -5.90
C TRP A 52 11.02 -13.81 -6.08
N LEU A 53 9.97 -13.31 -6.74
CA LEU A 53 8.74 -14.08 -7.01
C LEU A 53 9.02 -15.37 -7.77
N LEU A 54 10.00 -15.36 -8.68
CA LEU A 54 10.29 -16.52 -9.52
C LEU A 54 11.03 -17.64 -8.75
N ASP A 55 11.56 -17.37 -7.56
CA ASP A 55 12.09 -18.42 -6.66
C ASP A 55 10.99 -19.28 -6.04
N LEU A 56 9.72 -18.87 -6.16
CA LEU A 56 8.57 -19.70 -5.82
C LEU A 56 8.19 -20.69 -6.94
N ILE A 57 8.86 -20.63 -8.08
CA ILE A 57 8.71 -21.58 -9.17
C ILE A 57 9.82 -22.62 -9.07
N THR A 58 9.48 -23.90 -9.18
CA THR A 58 10.48 -24.95 -9.35
C THR A 58 10.55 -25.41 -10.80
N LEU A 59 11.77 -25.58 -11.29
CA LEU A 59 12.08 -26.01 -12.65
C LEU A 59 12.77 -27.37 -12.57
N SER A 60 12.29 -28.32 -13.35
CA SER A 60 12.90 -29.64 -13.48
C SER A 60 13.09 -30.00 -14.95
N VAL A 61 14.16 -30.74 -15.24
CA VAL A 61 14.45 -31.24 -16.59
C VAL A 61 14.32 -32.76 -16.56
N ASN A 62 13.50 -33.30 -17.46
CA ASN A 62 13.38 -34.73 -17.63
C ASN A 62 14.67 -35.29 -18.23
N SER A 63 15.37 -36.16 -17.48
CA SER A 63 16.68 -36.69 -17.86
C SER A 63 16.70 -37.55 -19.13
N LEU A 64 15.55 -38.07 -19.57
CA LEU A 64 15.45 -38.93 -20.75
C LEU A 64 15.05 -38.15 -22.01
N THR A 65 14.27 -37.08 -21.86
CA THR A 65 13.68 -36.34 -22.99
C THR A 65 14.24 -34.92 -23.13
N GLY A 66 14.94 -34.40 -22.12
CA GLY A 66 15.34 -33.00 -22.03
C GLY A 66 14.18 -32.03 -21.80
N GLN A 67 12.95 -32.52 -21.62
CA GLN A 67 11.77 -31.68 -21.46
C GLN A 67 11.80 -30.92 -20.13
N ILE A 68 11.60 -29.61 -20.19
CA ILE A 68 11.49 -28.73 -19.03
C ILE A 68 10.05 -28.77 -18.49
N SER A 69 9.90 -28.88 -17.17
CA SER A 69 8.64 -28.81 -16.44
C SER A 69 8.72 -27.77 -15.33
N LEU A 70 7.69 -26.92 -15.24
CA LEU A 70 7.55 -25.85 -14.27
C LEU A 70 6.46 -26.19 -13.25
N ASN A 71 6.72 -25.99 -11.97
CA ASN A 71 5.72 -26.07 -10.90
C ASN A 71 5.51 -24.68 -10.28
N PHE A 72 4.26 -24.23 -10.24
CA PHE A 72 3.83 -22.91 -9.77
C PHE A 72 3.10 -22.94 -8.40
N ASP A 73 3.04 -24.08 -7.70
CA ASP A 73 2.19 -24.29 -6.53
C ASP A 73 2.43 -23.29 -5.40
N LEU A 74 3.70 -22.89 -5.17
CA LEU A 74 4.03 -21.92 -4.12
C LEU A 74 3.69 -20.49 -4.55
N LEU A 75 3.98 -20.13 -5.81
CA LEU A 75 3.64 -18.83 -6.36
C LEU A 75 2.11 -18.64 -6.42
N ASP A 76 1.38 -19.68 -6.81
CA ASP A 76 -0.08 -19.70 -6.83
C ASP A 76 -0.68 -19.39 -5.46
N GLN A 77 -0.13 -19.99 -4.39
CA GLN A 77 -0.59 -19.73 -3.02
C GLN A 77 -0.39 -18.27 -2.63
N LEU A 78 0.75 -17.66 -2.99
CA LEU A 78 1.00 -16.25 -2.72
C LEU A 78 0.05 -15.34 -3.50
N VAL A 79 -0.14 -15.59 -4.80
CA VAL A 79 -1.04 -14.78 -5.63
C VAL A 79 -2.50 -14.94 -5.20
N ASP A 80 -2.91 -16.13 -4.76
CA ASP A 80 -4.24 -16.36 -4.17
C ASP A 80 -4.42 -15.55 -2.88
N ARG A 81 -3.40 -15.46 -2.02
CA ARG A 81 -3.43 -14.62 -0.82
C ARG A 81 -3.59 -13.15 -1.17
N LEU A 82 -2.83 -12.62 -2.14
CA LEU A 82 -2.97 -11.24 -2.60
C LEU A 82 -4.38 -10.98 -3.15
N TRP A 83 -4.83 -11.78 -4.12
CA TRP A 83 -6.13 -11.63 -4.77
C TRP A 83 -7.28 -11.68 -3.77
N SER A 84 -7.23 -12.63 -2.83
CA SER A 84 -8.26 -12.76 -1.80
C SER A 84 -8.33 -11.54 -0.86
N ASN A 85 -7.25 -10.78 -0.71
CA ASN A 85 -7.22 -9.57 0.12
C ASN A 85 -7.40 -8.28 -0.70
N GLY A 86 -7.86 -8.38 -1.96
CA GLY A 86 -8.08 -7.22 -2.82
C GLY A 86 -6.79 -6.58 -3.35
N LEU A 87 -5.66 -7.29 -3.22
CA LEU A 87 -4.33 -6.83 -3.63
C LEU A 87 -3.88 -7.51 -4.92
N ARG A 88 -3.01 -6.84 -5.68
CA ARG A 88 -2.33 -7.38 -6.86
C ARG A 88 -0.81 -7.29 -6.72
N PRO A 89 -0.04 -8.17 -7.35
CA PRO A 89 1.41 -8.06 -7.35
C PRO A 89 1.88 -6.89 -8.21
N GLY A 90 2.88 -6.15 -7.73
CA GLY A 90 3.91 -5.56 -8.58
C GLY A 90 4.86 -6.71 -8.91
N PHE A 91 4.75 -7.22 -10.13
CA PHE A 91 5.27 -8.53 -10.48
C PHE A 91 6.67 -8.39 -11.08
N GLU A 92 7.67 -8.36 -10.22
CA GLU A 92 9.05 -8.40 -10.68
C GLU A 92 9.36 -9.77 -11.26
N LEU A 93 9.85 -9.81 -12.49
CA LEU A 93 10.33 -11.01 -13.15
C LEU A 93 11.73 -11.35 -12.62
N MET A 94 11.81 -11.52 -11.30
CA MET A 94 13.03 -11.63 -10.51
C MET A 94 13.09 -12.98 -9.81
N GLY A 95 14.24 -13.65 -9.93
CA GLY A 95 14.53 -14.95 -9.33
C GLY A 95 15.17 -15.93 -10.31
N ASN A 96 15.63 -17.05 -9.77
CA ASN A 96 16.27 -18.14 -10.51
C ASN A 96 15.63 -19.48 -10.11
N PRO A 97 14.53 -19.89 -10.79
CA PRO A 97 13.83 -21.13 -10.52
C PRO A 97 14.78 -22.33 -10.42
N SER A 98 14.91 -22.90 -9.22
CA SER A 98 15.80 -24.05 -8.94
C SER A 98 17.27 -23.82 -9.30
N ASN A 99 17.73 -22.57 -9.34
CA ASN A 99 19.08 -22.16 -9.76
C ASN A 99 19.47 -22.69 -11.16
N TRP A 100 18.51 -22.87 -12.06
CA TRP A 100 18.76 -23.47 -13.37
C TRP A 100 19.45 -22.50 -14.35
N PHE A 101 19.10 -21.21 -14.29
CA PHE A 101 19.70 -20.20 -15.15
C PHE A 101 21.09 -19.83 -14.62
N THR A 102 22.04 -19.59 -15.52
CA THR A 102 23.42 -19.23 -15.20
C THR A 102 23.93 -18.06 -16.05
N ASP A 103 23.43 -17.91 -17.28
CA ASP A 103 23.93 -16.93 -18.24
C ASP A 103 22.83 -16.51 -19.22
N PHE A 104 22.56 -15.21 -19.30
CA PHE A 104 21.59 -14.64 -20.24
C PHE A 104 22.21 -14.18 -21.57
N GLU A 105 23.47 -14.50 -21.83
CA GLU A 105 24.04 -14.51 -23.18
C GLU A 105 23.92 -15.90 -23.85
N ASP A 106 23.63 -16.95 -23.06
CA ASP A 106 23.29 -18.27 -23.59
C ASP A 106 21.91 -18.25 -24.28
N THR A 107 21.88 -18.63 -25.55
CA THR A 107 20.66 -18.58 -26.37
C THR A 107 19.58 -19.50 -25.84
N ASP A 108 19.92 -20.73 -25.42
CA ASP A 108 18.92 -21.68 -24.95
C ASP A 108 18.25 -21.16 -23.67
N GLN A 109 19.02 -20.57 -22.76
CA GLN A 109 18.50 -19.99 -21.52
C GLN A 109 17.59 -18.79 -21.77
N VAL A 110 17.94 -17.91 -22.72
CA VAL A 110 17.11 -16.76 -23.11
C VAL A 110 15.75 -17.21 -23.66
N TYR A 111 15.72 -18.27 -24.48
CA TYR A 111 14.47 -18.85 -24.99
C TYR A 111 13.65 -19.53 -23.89
N VAL A 112 14.30 -20.30 -22.99
CA VAL A 112 13.62 -20.93 -21.85
C VAL A 112 13.01 -19.88 -20.91
N TRP A 113 13.70 -18.76 -20.69
CA TRP A 113 13.16 -17.66 -19.90
C TRP A 113 11.89 -17.08 -20.51
N ARG A 114 11.91 -16.76 -21.82
CA ARG A 114 10.73 -16.27 -22.56
C ARG A 114 9.54 -17.23 -22.44
N ASP A 115 9.79 -18.52 -22.59
CA ASP A 115 8.73 -19.53 -22.55
C ASP A 115 8.17 -19.71 -21.14
N MET A 116 9.01 -19.61 -20.11
CA MET A 116 8.57 -19.56 -18.72
C MET A 116 7.68 -18.34 -18.45
N VAL A 117 8.09 -17.15 -18.87
CA VAL A 117 7.28 -15.91 -18.72
C VAL A 117 5.95 -16.05 -19.45
N THR A 118 5.95 -16.65 -20.65
CA THR A 118 4.72 -16.95 -21.40
C THR A 118 3.79 -17.88 -20.62
N ALA A 119 4.32 -18.98 -20.08
CA ALA A 119 3.57 -19.96 -19.32
C ALA A 119 2.98 -19.37 -18.03
N LEU A 120 3.78 -18.58 -17.32
CA LEU A 120 3.38 -17.85 -16.12
C LEU A 120 2.21 -16.91 -16.40
N ALA A 121 2.34 -16.06 -17.42
CA ALA A 121 1.32 -15.08 -17.76
C ALA A 121 0.03 -15.74 -18.22
N LYS A 122 0.09 -16.77 -19.08
CA LYS A 122 -1.10 -17.53 -19.51
C LYS A 122 -1.79 -18.20 -18.33
N ARG A 123 -1.04 -18.84 -17.42
CA ARG A 123 -1.58 -19.48 -16.22
C ARG A 123 -2.42 -18.51 -15.39
N TYR A 124 -1.90 -17.31 -15.11
CA TYR A 124 -2.62 -16.35 -14.28
C TYR A 124 -3.76 -15.64 -15.01
N ILE A 125 -3.67 -15.47 -16.34
CA ILE A 125 -4.80 -15.05 -17.16
C ILE A 125 -5.93 -16.08 -17.06
N ASP A 126 -5.62 -17.38 -17.16
CA ASP A 126 -6.61 -18.45 -17.07
C ASP A 126 -7.24 -18.53 -15.67
N LYS A 127 -6.45 -18.30 -14.61
CA LYS A 127 -6.91 -18.40 -13.22
C LYS A 127 -7.75 -17.20 -12.75
N TYR A 128 -7.37 -15.97 -13.13
CA TYR A 128 -7.98 -14.74 -12.60
C TYR A 128 -8.65 -13.85 -13.66
N GLY A 129 -8.50 -14.18 -14.94
CA GLY A 129 -9.00 -13.38 -16.05
C GLY A 129 -8.04 -12.27 -16.47
N LEU A 130 -8.05 -11.97 -17.78
CA LEU A 130 -7.16 -10.98 -18.39
C LEU A 130 -7.33 -9.57 -17.79
N ASP A 131 -8.56 -9.16 -17.46
CA ASP A 131 -8.83 -7.82 -16.90
C ASP A 131 -8.18 -7.60 -15.53
N TYR A 132 -7.97 -8.67 -14.77
CA TYR A 132 -7.25 -8.61 -13.51
C TYR A 132 -5.74 -8.56 -13.74
N VAL A 133 -5.20 -9.47 -14.57
CA VAL A 133 -3.75 -9.59 -14.80
C VAL A 133 -3.18 -8.41 -15.60
N ALA A 134 -3.95 -7.81 -16.51
CA ALA A 134 -3.52 -6.60 -17.24
C ALA A 134 -3.29 -5.38 -16.31
N LYS A 135 -3.83 -5.41 -15.09
CA LYS A 135 -3.58 -4.38 -14.06
C LYS A 135 -2.28 -4.61 -13.30
N TRP A 136 -1.65 -5.77 -13.43
CA TRP A 136 -0.35 -6.01 -12.81
C TRP A 136 0.70 -5.13 -13.50
N ASN A 137 1.66 -4.65 -12.73
CA ASN A 137 2.86 -4.01 -13.26
C ASN A 137 3.92 -5.10 -13.31
N PHE A 138 4.11 -5.76 -14.46
CA PHE A 138 5.27 -6.63 -14.61
C PHE A 138 6.51 -5.75 -14.75
N GLU A 139 7.60 -6.15 -14.11
CA GLU A 139 8.77 -5.31 -13.97
C GLU A 139 10.07 -6.12 -14.11
N SER A 140 11.13 -5.46 -14.56
CA SER A 140 12.46 -6.05 -14.62
C SER A 140 12.99 -6.42 -13.23
N TRP A 141 14.12 -7.11 -13.20
CA TRP A 141 14.86 -7.40 -11.96
C TRP A 141 15.14 -6.12 -11.15
N ASN A 142 15.00 -6.21 -9.83
CA ASN A 142 15.26 -5.12 -8.90
C ASN A 142 16.69 -4.59 -9.00
N GLU A 143 16.84 -3.27 -9.10
CA GLU A 143 18.11 -2.55 -8.96
C GLU A 143 19.32 -3.20 -9.68
N PRO A 144 19.25 -3.40 -11.00
CA PRO A 144 20.23 -4.23 -11.71
C PRO A 144 21.67 -3.69 -11.60
N ASP A 145 21.84 -2.38 -11.44
CA ASP A 145 23.14 -1.75 -11.25
C ASP A 145 23.76 -1.97 -9.85
N HIS A 146 22.96 -2.38 -8.84
CA HIS A 146 23.48 -2.82 -7.54
C HIS A 146 23.98 -4.27 -7.54
N LYS A 147 23.72 -5.02 -8.62
CA LYS A 147 24.23 -6.37 -8.88
C LYS A 147 23.84 -7.43 -7.84
N ASP A 148 22.67 -7.28 -7.23
CA ASP A 148 22.09 -8.30 -6.36
C ASP A 148 21.33 -9.34 -7.21
N PHE A 149 22.08 -10.32 -7.71
CA PHE A 149 21.61 -11.35 -8.63
C PHE A 149 21.81 -12.77 -8.09
N ASP A 150 22.07 -12.93 -6.78
CA ASP A 150 22.56 -14.17 -6.17
C ASP A 150 23.76 -14.76 -6.94
N ASN A 151 23.57 -15.93 -7.57
CA ASN A 151 24.59 -16.65 -8.31
C ASN A 151 24.56 -16.35 -9.82
N LEU A 152 23.59 -15.55 -10.30
CA LEU A 152 23.55 -15.08 -11.68
C LEU A 152 24.54 -13.95 -11.88
N ASN A 153 25.13 -13.88 -13.07
CA ASN A 153 25.99 -12.77 -13.45
C ASN A 153 25.44 -12.09 -14.71
N PHE A 154 24.69 -11.00 -14.52
CA PHE A 154 24.23 -10.19 -15.64
C PHE A 154 25.35 -9.30 -16.16
N THR A 155 25.77 -9.55 -17.40
CA THR A 155 26.39 -8.52 -18.23
C THR A 155 25.33 -7.52 -18.69
N VAL A 156 25.75 -6.38 -19.24
CA VAL A 156 24.82 -5.44 -19.87
C VAL A 156 24.02 -6.13 -20.98
N GLN A 157 24.69 -6.87 -21.86
CA GLN A 157 24.02 -7.57 -22.96
C GLN A 157 23.07 -8.66 -22.45
N GLY A 158 23.50 -9.46 -21.46
CA GLY A 158 22.65 -10.47 -20.85
C GLY A 158 21.38 -9.87 -20.23
N PHE A 159 21.47 -8.69 -19.61
CA PHE A 159 20.29 -8.01 -19.07
C PHE A 159 19.34 -7.53 -20.18
N LEU A 160 19.85 -7.06 -21.32
CA LEU A 160 19.02 -6.68 -22.47
C LEU A 160 18.32 -7.92 -23.07
N ASN A 161 19.02 -9.04 -23.21
CA ASN A 161 18.44 -10.31 -23.68
C ASN A 161 17.34 -10.82 -22.72
N TYR A 162 17.59 -10.74 -21.41
CA TYR A 162 16.60 -11.03 -20.38
C TYR A 162 15.35 -10.14 -20.52
N TYR A 163 15.54 -8.83 -20.74
CA TYR A 163 14.43 -7.90 -20.89
C TYR A 163 13.59 -8.22 -22.13
N ASP A 164 14.24 -8.55 -23.25
CA ASP A 164 13.56 -8.96 -24.48
C ASP A 164 12.77 -10.26 -24.27
N ALA A 165 13.31 -11.21 -23.49
CA ALA A 165 12.63 -12.45 -23.17
C ALA A 165 11.40 -12.22 -22.29
N CYS A 166 11.48 -11.29 -21.32
CA CYS A 166 10.34 -10.83 -20.54
C CYS A 166 9.27 -10.18 -21.43
N SER A 167 9.68 -9.24 -22.30
CA SER A 167 8.81 -8.49 -23.19
C SER A 167 8.05 -9.40 -24.15
N GLU A 168 8.76 -10.27 -24.85
CA GLU A 168 8.16 -11.19 -25.81
C GLU A 168 7.35 -12.30 -25.14
N GLY A 169 7.79 -12.78 -23.97
CA GLY A 169 7.02 -13.77 -23.21
C GLY A 169 5.64 -13.25 -22.79
N LEU A 170 5.59 -12.01 -22.28
CA LEU A 170 4.34 -11.34 -21.94
C LEU A 170 3.50 -11.03 -23.18
N ARG A 171 4.13 -10.58 -24.28
CA ARG A 171 3.46 -10.27 -25.56
C ARG A 171 2.78 -11.50 -26.16
N VAL A 172 3.43 -12.66 -26.12
CA VAL A 172 2.88 -13.95 -26.60
C VAL A 172 1.69 -14.39 -25.73
N ALA A 173 1.71 -14.12 -24.42
CA ALA A 173 0.58 -14.40 -23.56
C ALA A 173 -0.60 -13.45 -23.83
N SER A 174 -0.35 -12.13 -23.86
CA SER A 174 -1.32 -11.12 -24.28
C SER A 174 -0.66 -9.75 -24.45
N PRO A 175 -0.92 -9.02 -25.55
CA PRO A 175 -0.39 -7.67 -25.76
C PRO A 175 -0.95 -6.63 -24.78
N LYS A 176 -1.98 -6.97 -23.98
CA LYS A 176 -2.56 -6.08 -22.96
C LYS A 176 -1.80 -6.07 -21.64
N LEU A 177 -0.90 -7.02 -21.40
CA LEU A 177 -0.07 -7.02 -20.19
C LEU A 177 0.92 -5.87 -20.27
N ARG A 178 1.36 -5.32 -19.13
CA ARG A 178 2.28 -4.19 -19.05
C ARG A 178 3.63 -4.62 -18.51
N LEU A 179 4.72 -4.14 -19.08
CA LEU A 179 6.11 -4.38 -18.67
C LEU A 179 6.87 -3.06 -18.54
N GLY A 180 7.62 -2.88 -17.46
CA GLY A 180 8.49 -1.74 -17.26
C GLY A 180 9.80 -2.09 -16.58
N GLY A 181 10.61 -1.06 -16.31
CA GLY A 181 11.94 -1.16 -15.72
C GLY A 181 12.70 0.17 -15.88
N PRO A 182 13.99 0.25 -15.52
CA PRO A 182 14.85 -0.83 -15.03
C PRO A 182 14.73 -1.08 -13.51
N ALA A 183 13.84 -0.40 -12.79
CA ALA A 183 13.70 -0.50 -11.34
C ALA A 183 15.02 -0.23 -10.59
N GLY A 184 15.77 0.80 -11.02
CA GLY A 184 17.08 1.13 -10.48
C GLY A 184 17.25 2.61 -10.15
N ALA A 185 18.34 2.98 -9.48
CA ALA A 185 18.55 4.38 -9.07
C ALA A 185 18.78 5.36 -10.24
N CYS A 186 19.05 4.86 -11.46
CA CYS A 186 19.26 5.63 -12.69
C CYS A 186 20.02 6.95 -12.48
N ARG A 187 21.18 6.84 -11.83
CA ARG A 187 22.05 7.98 -11.51
C ARG A 187 22.79 8.45 -12.77
N GLU A 188 24.01 8.96 -12.65
CA GLU A 188 24.80 9.31 -13.82
C GLU A 188 25.06 8.08 -14.72
N PRO A 189 25.10 8.24 -16.06
CA PRO A 189 25.29 7.15 -17.02
C PRO A 189 26.50 6.25 -16.78
N SER A 190 27.59 6.79 -16.24
CA SER A 190 28.79 6.03 -15.91
C SER A 190 28.62 5.11 -14.68
N PHE A 191 27.61 5.35 -13.85
CA PHE A 191 27.33 4.57 -12.64
C PHE A 191 26.17 3.60 -12.83
N SER A 192 25.08 4.01 -13.47
CA SER A 192 23.89 3.18 -13.68
C SER A 192 23.84 2.59 -15.09
N VAL A 193 24.91 1.88 -15.47
CA VAL A 193 25.17 1.44 -16.84
C VAL A 193 24.02 0.60 -17.40
N ILE A 194 23.46 -0.34 -16.63
CA ILE A 194 22.37 -1.20 -17.07
C ILE A 194 21.08 -0.38 -17.25
N CYS A 195 20.76 0.53 -16.33
CA CYS A 195 19.60 1.40 -16.49
C CYS A 195 19.62 2.17 -17.82
N TRP A 196 20.72 2.88 -18.11
CA TRP A 196 20.82 3.69 -19.31
C TRP A 196 20.94 2.85 -20.59
N ALA A 197 21.58 1.67 -20.51
CA ALA A 197 21.60 0.72 -21.62
C ALA A 197 20.19 0.20 -21.95
N LEU A 198 19.36 -0.11 -20.95
CA LEU A 198 17.99 -0.56 -21.17
C LEU A 198 17.16 0.52 -21.87
N LEU A 199 17.22 1.78 -21.42
CA LEU A 199 16.46 2.86 -22.04
C LEU A 199 16.90 3.11 -23.49
N GLN A 200 18.21 3.09 -23.75
CA GLN A 200 18.74 3.16 -25.12
C GLN A 200 18.26 1.98 -25.98
N HIS A 201 18.25 0.77 -25.42
CA HIS A 201 17.81 -0.44 -26.10
C HIS A 201 16.32 -0.39 -26.45
N CYS A 202 15.48 0.08 -25.52
CA CYS A 202 14.04 0.24 -25.76
C CYS A 202 13.75 1.28 -26.85
N GLU A 203 14.52 2.37 -26.92
CA GLU A 203 14.32 3.39 -27.96
C GLU A 203 14.87 2.97 -29.33
N ASN A 204 16.10 2.46 -29.38
CA ASN A 204 16.87 2.30 -30.63
C ASN A 204 17.65 0.98 -30.73
N GLY A 205 17.53 0.08 -29.74
CA GLY A 205 18.16 -1.23 -29.77
C GLY A 205 17.52 -2.17 -30.78
N THR A 206 17.97 -3.42 -30.83
CA THR A 206 17.39 -4.46 -31.68
C THR A 206 16.85 -5.56 -30.80
N ASN A 207 15.55 -5.82 -30.86
CA ASN A 207 14.91 -6.90 -30.11
C ASN A 207 15.56 -8.25 -30.46
N TYR A 208 16.00 -8.99 -29.44
CA TYR A 208 16.69 -10.27 -29.57
C TYR A 208 15.91 -11.31 -30.39
N PHE A 209 14.58 -11.36 -30.25
CA PHE A 209 13.74 -12.37 -30.90
C PHE A 209 13.19 -11.94 -32.26
N THR A 210 12.79 -10.68 -32.40
CA THR A 210 12.10 -10.20 -33.61
C THR A 210 13.04 -9.52 -34.61
N GLY A 211 14.22 -9.05 -34.16
CA GLY A 211 15.10 -8.22 -34.96
C GLY A 211 14.56 -6.81 -35.24
N GLU A 212 13.42 -6.44 -34.66
CA GLU A 212 12.83 -5.11 -34.81
C GLU A 212 13.66 -4.07 -34.04
N THR A 213 13.68 -2.83 -34.56
CA THR A 213 14.29 -1.70 -33.85
C THR A 213 13.37 -1.18 -32.76
N GLY A 214 13.93 -1.00 -31.56
CA GLY A 214 13.20 -0.63 -30.36
C GLY A 214 12.51 -1.81 -29.69
N VAL A 215 12.30 -1.68 -28.38
CA VAL A 215 11.63 -2.69 -27.55
C VAL A 215 10.60 -1.99 -26.69
N ARG A 216 9.45 -2.64 -26.50
CA ARG A 216 8.36 -2.14 -25.66
C ARG A 216 8.86 -1.87 -24.23
N ILE A 217 8.54 -0.67 -23.73
CA ILE A 217 8.60 -0.28 -22.32
C ILE A 217 7.32 0.52 -21.99
N ASP A 218 6.43 -0.07 -21.19
CA ASP A 218 5.10 0.52 -20.91
C ASP A 218 5.14 1.52 -19.73
N PHE A 219 6.17 1.46 -18.90
CA PHE A 219 6.49 2.43 -17.86
C PHE A 219 8.00 2.39 -17.54
N ILE A 220 8.55 3.50 -17.06
CA ILE A 220 9.93 3.60 -16.59
C ILE A 220 9.91 3.74 -15.06
N SER A 221 10.57 2.83 -14.37
CA SER A 221 10.67 2.80 -12.91
C SER A 221 12.09 3.07 -12.41
N PHE A 222 12.21 3.86 -11.35
CA PHE A 222 13.47 4.15 -10.69
C PHE A 222 13.31 4.33 -9.18
N HIS A 223 14.42 4.26 -8.43
CA HIS A 223 14.41 4.39 -6.97
C HIS A 223 15.14 5.65 -6.51
N HIS A 224 14.37 6.66 -6.11
CA HIS A 224 14.91 7.87 -5.48
C HIS A 224 14.39 7.99 -4.03
N LYS A 225 15.32 7.90 -3.08
CA LYS A 225 15.05 7.97 -1.63
C LYS A 225 15.54 9.29 -1.03
N GLY A 226 14.91 9.74 0.05
CA GLY A 226 15.01 11.13 0.54
C GLY A 226 16.23 11.50 1.38
N LYS A 227 17.08 10.54 1.80
CA LYS A 227 18.17 10.82 2.77
C LYS A 227 17.70 11.57 4.04
N GLY A 228 16.49 11.29 4.49
CA GLY A 228 15.84 11.96 5.62
C GLY A 228 15.07 13.23 5.25
N HIS A 229 15.02 13.62 3.98
CA HIS A 229 14.41 14.85 3.50
C HIS A 229 13.37 14.60 2.40
N SER A 230 12.17 15.16 2.57
CA SER A 230 11.04 14.93 1.64
C SER A 230 11.28 15.53 0.26
N MET A 231 11.77 16.77 0.19
CA MET A 231 12.08 17.44 -1.09
C MET A 231 13.21 16.77 -1.87
N TYR A 232 14.16 16.13 -1.19
CA TYR A 232 15.28 15.47 -1.86
C TYR A 232 14.82 14.35 -2.79
N ILE A 233 13.72 13.65 -2.46
CA ILE A 233 13.09 12.66 -3.35
C ILE A 233 12.73 13.36 -4.66
N LEU A 234 11.82 14.33 -4.59
CA LEU A 234 11.29 15.01 -5.77
C LEU A 234 12.38 15.70 -6.61
N ASP A 235 13.33 16.37 -5.96
CA ASP A 235 14.41 17.08 -6.65
C ASP A 235 15.29 16.12 -7.47
N THR A 236 15.55 14.91 -6.95
CA THR A 236 16.35 13.91 -7.66
C THR A 236 15.57 13.22 -8.77
N GLU A 237 14.28 12.94 -8.57
CA GLU A 237 13.41 12.42 -9.64
C GLU A 237 13.32 13.38 -10.82
N ILE A 238 13.10 14.68 -10.57
CA ILE A 238 13.00 15.69 -11.63
C ILE A 238 14.28 15.72 -12.47
N GLN A 239 15.46 15.60 -11.83
CA GLN A 239 16.74 15.55 -12.54
C GLN A 239 16.84 14.31 -13.44
N THR A 240 16.46 13.14 -12.93
CA THR A 240 16.46 11.89 -13.70
C THR A 240 15.48 11.94 -14.86
N ILE A 241 14.24 12.40 -14.63
CA ILE A 241 13.21 12.56 -15.66
C ILE A 241 13.67 13.52 -16.76
N GLN A 242 14.21 14.68 -16.40
CA GLN A 242 14.74 15.65 -17.37
C GLN A 242 15.91 15.09 -18.19
N ARG A 243 16.70 14.18 -17.60
CA ARG A 243 17.77 13.50 -18.33
C ARG A 243 17.20 12.47 -19.30
N ILE A 244 16.24 11.65 -18.87
CA ILE A 244 15.54 10.69 -19.74
C ILE A 244 14.92 11.41 -20.93
N GLN A 245 14.12 12.45 -20.70
CA GLN A 245 13.46 13.23 -21.77
C GLN A 245 14.45 13.85 -22.77
N ARG A 246 15.67 14.18 -22.32
CA ARG A 246 16.72 14.77 -23.15
C ARG A 246 17.47 13.73 -23.97
N LEU A 247 17.79 12.59 -23.35
CA LEU A 247 18.59 11.53 -23.98
C LEU A 247 17.74 10.62 -24.87
N TYR A 248 16.48 10.38 -24.49
CA TYR A 248 15.55 9.47 -25.17
C TYR A 248 14.18 10.13 -25.41
N PRO A 249 14.09 11.07 -26.37
CA PRO A 249 12.86 11.84 -26.60
C PRO A 249 11.63 10.98 -26.93
N CYS A 250 11.79 9.81 -27.55
CA CYS A 250 10.65 8.91 -27.83
C CYS A 250 10.04 8.32 -26.55
N LEU A 251 10.80 8.28 -25.45
CA LEU A 251 10.36 7.79 -24.16
C LEU A 251 9.74 8.89 -23.27
N ALA A 252 9.73 10.15 -23.71
CA ALA A 252 9.32 11.29 -22.87
C ALA A 252 7.86 11.22 -22.37
N SER A 253 6.99 10.49 -23.09
CA SER A 253 5.57 10.30 -22.73
C SER A 253 5.29 9.05 -21.91
N VAL A 254 6.29 8.16 -21.77
CA VAL A 254 6.17 6.89 -21.05
C VAL A 254 5.92 7.21 -19.56
N PRO A 255 4.94 6.54 -18.91
CA PRO A 255 4.67 6.72 -17.49
C PRO A 255 5.93 6.53 -16.63
N ILE A 256 6.12 7.40 -15.63
CA ILE A 256 7.25 7.37 -14.70
C ILE A 256 6.78 6.90 -13.34
N PHE A 257 7.47 5.91 -12.78
CA PHE A 257 7.25 5.37 -11.44
C PHE A 257 8.47 5.66 -10.56
N ASN A 258 8.24 6.08 -9.31
CA ASN A 258 9.19 5.85 -8.22
C ASN A 258 8.60 4.83 -7.25
N ASP A 259 8.93 3.59 -7.51
CA ASP A 259 8.43 2.41 -6.83
C ASP A 259 9.22 2.06 -5.55
N GLU A 260 10.17 2.91 -5.13
CA GLU A 260 10.79 2.87 -3.80
C GLU A 260 11.11 4.29 -3.25
N ALA A 261 10.10 5.15 -3.20
CA ALA A 261 10.17 6.57 -2.85
C ALA A 261 10.28 6.85 -1.34
N ASP A 262 11.23 6.19 -0.68
CA ASP A 262 11.27 6.20 0.79
C ASP A 262 11.98 7.43 1.38
N PRO A 263 11.60 7.89 2.58
CA PRO A 263 12.34 8.95 3.26
C PRO A 263 13.82 8.61 3.51
N LEU A 264 14.15 7.35 3.82
CA LEU A 264 15.51 6.89 4.10
C LEU A 264 15.71 5.44 3.66
N VAL A 265 16.86 5.17 3.03
CA VAL A 265 17.32 3.82 2.66
C VAL A 265 17.59 2.91 3.87
N GLY A 266 17.54 1.60 3.66
CA GLY A 266 17.78 0.59 4.70
C GLY A 266 16.56 0.42 5.59
N TRP A 267 15.59 -0.37 5.14
CA TRP A 267 14.31 -0.59 5.82
C TRP A 267 14.48 -1.14 7.25
N SER A 268 15.48 -2.00 7.47
CA SER A 268 15.73 -2.70 8.73
C SER A 268 16.49 -1.86 9.76
N LYS A 269 17.05 -0.72 9.35
CA LYS A 269 17.74 0.22 10.26
C LYS A 269 16.74 0.75 11.30
N PRO A 270 16.97 0.58 12.60
CA PRO A 270 16.07 1.09 13.61
C PRO A 270 16.15 2.61 13.68
N GLU A 271 15.02 3.27 13.50
CA GLU A 271 14.85 4.72 13.61
C GLU A 271 13.58 5.02 14.42
N GLU A 272 13.68 5.84 15.46
CA GLU A 272 12.52 6.13 16.32
C GLU A 272 11.39 6.83 15.54
N TRP A 273 11.72 7.69 14.56
CA TRP A 273 10.72 8.37 13.73
C TRP A 273 9.91 7.42 12.83
N ARG A 274 10.40 6.19 12.56
CA ARG A 274 9.66 5.16 11.80
C ARG A 274 8.52 4.52 12.60
N ALA A 275 8.50 4.72 13.92
CA ALA A 275 7.57 4.08 14.83
C ALA A 275 6.22 4.80 14.97
N ASP A 276 6.21 6.12 14.77
CA ASP A 276 5.11 7.00 15.19
C ASP A 276 4.58 7.91 14.07
N ALA A 277 3.87 8.98 14.45
CA ALA A 277 3.27 9.90 13.50
C ALA A 277 4.30 10.71 12.70
N THR A 278 5.58 10.69 13.08
CA THR A 278 6.65 11.33 12.30
C THR A 278 6.72 10.73 10.90
N TYR A 279 6.86 9.40 10.80
CA TYR A 279 6.88 8.73 9.49
C TYR A 279 5.58 8.94 8.71
N ALA A 280 4.44 8.83 9.38
CA ALA A 280 3.13 9.08 8.78
C ALA A 280 3.04 10.48 8.14
N ALA A 281 3.46 11.51 8.86
CA ALA A 281 3.41 12.90 8.38
C ALA A 281 4.42 13.16 7.25
N VAL A 282 5.59 12.52 7.25
CA VAL A 282 6.54 12.58 6.13
C VAL A 282 5.97 11.96 4.87
N VAL A 283 5.31 10.80 4.96
CA VAL A 283 4.69 10.15 3.78
C VAL A 283 3.65 11.07 3.15
N VAL A 284 2.76 11.67 3.96
CA VAL A 284 1.76 12.63 3.46
C VAL A 284 2.44 13.87 2.85
N LYS A 285 3.51 14.39 3.45
CA LYS A 285 4.29 15.52 2.91
C LYS A 285 4.91 15.20 1.55
N VAL A 286 5.51 14.01 1.40
CA VAL A 286 6.07 13.53 0.13
C VAL A 286 4.98 13.48 -0.94
N ILE A 287 3.85 12.84 -0.68
CA ILE A 287 2.72 12.77 -1.64
C ILE A 287 2.21 14.18 -2.01
N ALA A 288 2.10 15.07 -1.03
CA ALA A 288 1.68 16.44 -1.27
C ALA A 288 2.65 17.23 -2.14
N HIS A 289 3.97 17.06 -1.96
CA HIS A 289 4.97 17.66 -2.84
C HIS A 289 4.82 17.16 -4.27
N HIS A 290 4.70 15.85 -4.49
CA HIS A 290 4.56 15.28 -5.84
C HIS A 290 3.31 15.80 -6.54
N GLN A 291 2.16 15.85 -5.86
CA GLN A 291 0.97 16.42 -6.48
C GLN A 291 1.12 17.91 -6.79
N ASN A 292 1.47 18.71 -5.77
CA ASN A 292 1.38 20.16 -5.87
C ASN A 292 2.50 20.77 -6.72
N LEU A 293 3.67 20.13 -6.75
CA LEU A 293 4.87 20.66 -7.38
C LEU A 293 5.29 19.92 -8.65
N LEU A 294 4.92 18.64 -8.82
CA LEU A 294 5.21 17.88 -10.04
C LEU A 294 3.97 17.73 -10.90
N ILE A 295 3.02 16.88 -10.51
CA ILE A 295 1.87 16.48 -11.33
C ILE A 295 1.05 17.70 -11.79
N ARG A 296 0.84 18.68 -10.90
CA ARG A 296 0.07 19.88 -11.23
C ARG A 296 0.85 20.91 -12.07
N GLN A 297 2.17 21.01 -11.90
CA GLN A 297 2.97 22.07 -12.50
C GLN A 297 3.73 21.64 -13.75
N ARG A 298 3.86 20.32 -13.98
CA ARG A 298 4.64 19.71 -15.06
C ARG A 298 3.76 18.75 -15.88
N PRO A 299 2.83 19.28 -16.69
CA PRO A 299 1.98 18.44 -17.55
C PRO A 299 2.78 17.70 -18.65
N ASP A 300 4.05 18.07 -18.84
CA ASP A 300 5.02 17.38 -19.69
C ASP A 300 5.55 16.09 -19.08
N VAL A 301 5.29 15.80 -17.80
CA VAL A 301 5.76 14.61 -17.09
C VAL A 301 4.57 13.71 -16.77
N ASN A 302 4.60 12.48 -17.27
CA ASN A 302 3.60 11.45 -16.96
C ASN A 302 3.98 10.66 -15.69
N TYR A 303 4.12 11.35 -14.55
CA TYR A 303 4.43 10.69 -13.28
C TYR A 303 3.19 9.96 -12.78
N ALA A 304 3.23 8.63 -12.69
CA ALA A 304 2.05 7.78 -12.60
C ALA A 304 1.95 6.94 -11.31
N LEU A 305 3.09 6.65 -10.66
CA LEU A 305 3.14 5.85 -9.44
C LEU A 305 4.24 6.31 -8.50
N LEU A 306 3.90 6.33 -7.22
CA LEU A 306 4.81 6.46 -6.09
C LEU A 306 4.54 5.25 -5.18
N SER A 307 5.59 4.59 -4.69
CA SER A 307 5.45 3.51 -3.73
C SER A 307 6.35 3.76 -2.54
N ASN A 308 5.84 3.53 -1.34
CA ASN A 308 6.68 3.43 -0.15
C ASN A 308 7.00 1.95 0.06
N ASP A 309 8.28 1.63 0.12
CA ASP A 309 8.78 0.27 0.23
C ASP A 309 8.75 -0.16 1.71
N ASN A 310 7.55 -0.38 2.23
CA ASN A 310 7.31 -0.54 3.68
C ASN A 310 6.37 -1.70 4.06
N GLY A 311 6.07 -2.62 3.14
CA GLY A 311 5.32 -3.85 3.44
C GLY A 311 6.14 -4.93 4.17
N PHE A 312 7.39 -4.64 4.55
CA PHE A 312 8.25 -5.55 5.32
C PHE A 312 7.64 -5.99 6.66
N LEU A 313 8.04 -7.17 7.11
CA LEU A 313 7.86 -7.64 8.49
C LEU A 313 9.09 -7.28 9.33
N ASP A 314 8.87 -6.66 10.50
CA ASP A 314 9.94 -6.29 11.41
C ASP A 314 10.57 -7.49 12.13
N PHE A 315 11.75 -7.26 12.70
CA PHE A 315 12.50 -8.23 13.50
C PHE A 315 12.73 -7.73 14.93
N ASN A 316 12.66 -8.66 15.90
CA ASN A 316 13.08 -8.40 17.28
C ASN A 316 14.56 -7.92 17.33
N PRO A 317 14.90 -6.90 18.16
CA PRO A 317 14.06 -6.21 19.14
C PRO A 317 13.40 -4.91 18.64
N HIS A 318 13.27 -4.74 17.33
CA HIS A 318 12.90 -3.47 16.68
C HIS A 318 11.46 -3.48 16.12
N PHE A 319 10.49 -3.80 16.96
CA PHE A 319 9.09 -4.01 16.59
C PHE A 319 8.43 -2.82 15.84
N PHE A 320 8.71 -1.60 16.29
CA PHE A 320 8.12 -0.39 15.71
C PHE A 320 9.09 0.44 14.87
N THR A 321 10.40 0.34 15.13
CA THR A 321 11.40 1.30 14.64
C THR A 321 11.97 0.95 13.26
N GLN A 322 11.53 -0.15 12.63
CA GLN A 322 11.85 -0.48 11.25
C GLN A 322 10.83 0.13 10.28
N ARG A 323 11.15 0.19 8.98
CA ARG A 323 10.28 0.78 7.95
C ARG A 323 9.22 -0.23 7.50
N THR A 324 8.22 -0.40 8.36
CA THR A 324 7.10 -1.34 8.20
C THR A 324 5.75 -0.63 8.31
N LEU A 325 4.70 -1.16 7.67
CA LEU A 325 3.32 -0.72 7.84
C LEU A 325 2.70 -1.23 9.15
N VAL A 326 3.18 -2.38 9.64
CA VAL A 326 2.70 -3.05 10.85
C VAL A 326 3.86 -3.34 11.79
N ALA A 327 3.57 -3.45 13.09
CA ALA A 327 4.49 -3.98 14.09
C ALA A 327 4.09 -5.42 14.42
N ARG A 328 5.02 -6.37 14.26
CA ARG A 328 4.84 -7.81 14.42
C ARG A 328 5.50 -8.29 15.71
N PHE A 329 4.73 -8.95 16.56
CA PHE A 329 5.21 -9.59 17.78
C PHE A 329 5.14 -11.11 17.64
N GLN A 330 6.30 -11.76 17.64
CA GLN A 330 6.41 -13.23 17.68
C GLN A 330 6.30 -13.67 19.15
N MET A 331 5.13 -14.12 19.55
CA MET A 331 4.78 -14.47 20.94
C MET A 331 5.25 -15.89 21.29
N ASN A 332 6.57 -16.09 21.31
CA ASN A 332 7.20 -17.40 21.47
C ASN A 332 6.92 -18.08 22.82
N GLU A 333 6.54 -17.32 23.84
CA GLU A 333 6.14 -17.85 25.17
C GLU A 333 4.68 -18.33 25.24
N THR A 334 3.90 -18.16 24.16
CA THR A 334 2.56 -18.77 24.08
C THR A 334 2.66 -20.24 23.64
N HIS A 335 1.66 -21.04 24.02
CA HIS A 335 1.60 -22.46 23.68
C HIS A 335 0.27 -22.79 22.97
N PRO A 336 0.27 -23.02 21.65
CA PRO A 336 1.42 -22.90 20.73
C PRO A 336 1.90 -21.45 20.57
N PRO A 337 3.15 -21.23 20.09
CA PRO A 337 3.62 -19.90 19.73
C PRO A 337 2.66 -19.21 18.77
N SER A 338 2.45 -17.90 18.96
CA SER A 338 1.50 -17.11 18.17
C SER A 338 2.15 -15.84 17.64
N ILE A 339 1.47 -15.20 16.68
CA ILE A 339 1.92 -13.93 16.11
C ILE A 339 0.83 -12.90 16.36
N GLN A 340 1.22 -11.72 16.81
CA GLN A 340 0.33 -10.58 17.01
C GLN A 340 0.81 -9.42 16.16
N THR A 341 -0.11 -8.75 15.49
CA THR A 341 0.18 -7.57 14.67
C THR A 341 -0.57 -6.34 15.18
N VAL A 342 0.00 -5.17 14.92
CA VAL A 342 -0.55 -3.85 15.26
C VAL A 342 -0.28 -2.90 14.09
N ARG A 343 -1.30 -2.18 13.60
CA ARG A 343 -1.11 -1.17 12.55
C ARG A 343 -0.25 -0.02 13.08
N LYS A 344 0.71 0.46 12.28
CA LYS A 344 1.50 1.64 12.64
C LYS A 344 0.86 2.90 12.07
N PRO A 345 1.19 4.10 12.59
CA PRO A 345 0.56 5.36 12.14
C PRO A 345 0.70 5.62 10.64
N VAL A 346 1.78 5.13 10.02
CA VAL A 346 1.96 5.21 8.56
C VAL A 346 0.87 4.47 7.79
N LEU A 347 0.43 3.28 8.23
CA LEU A 347 -0.69 2.59 7.61
C LEU A 347 -2.01 3.33 7.88
N SER A 348 -2.16 3.89 9.08
CA SER A 348 -3.32 4.70 9.48
C SER A 348 -3.53 5.91 8.55
N VAL A 349 -2.46 6.62 8.14
CA VAL A 349 -2.58 7.74 7.20
C VAL A 349 -2.84 7.32 5.76
N MET A 350 -2.46 6.10 5.34
CA MET A 350 -2.92 5.56 4.05
C MET A 350 -4.45 5.44 4.01
N GLY A 351 -5.06 5.05 5.13
CA GLY A 351 -6.53 5.06 5.27
C GLY A 351 -7.15 6.46 5.19
N LEU A 352 -6.43 7.51 5.60
CA LEU A 352 -6.89 8.90 5.45
C LEU A 352 -6.71 9.41 4.01
N LEU A 353 -5.60 9.08 3.37
CA LEU A 353 -5.31 9.42 1.97
C LEU A 353 -6.32 8.78 1.02
N ALA A 354 -6.76 7.55 1.33
CA ALA A 354 -7.80 6.85 0.57
C ALA A 354 -9.16 7.55 0.52
N LEU A 355 -9.41 8.54 1.39
CA LEU A 355 -10.63 9.35 1.40
C LEU A 355 -10.54 10.57 0.47
N LEU A 356 -9.41 10.82 -0.18
CA LEU A 356 -9.29 11.90 -1.18
C LEU A 356 -10.12 11.57 -2.43
N GLY A 357 -10.97 12.50 -2.85
CA GLY A 357 -11.73 12.43 -4.11
C GLY A 357 -10.89 12.68 -5.36
N GLU A 358 -11.51 12.47 -6.53
CA GLU A 358 -10.86 12.45 -7.85
C GLU A 358 -10.52 13.82 -8.44
N THR A 359 -11.04 14.92 -7.87
CA THR A 359 -10.89 16.31 -8.36
C THR A 359 -10.11 17.18 -7.35
N GLN A 360 -8.96 17.77 -7.71
CA GLN A 360 -8.13 18.56 -6.81
C GLN A 360 -8.77 19.92 -6.63
N VAL A 361 -8.80 20.39 -5.39
CA VAL A 361 -9.21 21.76 -5.08
C VAL A 361 -7.98 22.67 -5.10
N GLN A 362 -8.16 23.88 -5.61
CA GLN A 362 -7.14 24.91 -5.50
C GLN A 362 -6.96 25.31 -4.03
N VAL A 363 -5.71 25.33 -3.58
CA VAL A 363 -5.37 25.79 -2.23
C VAL A 363 -4.55 27.06 -2.32
N VAL A 364 -4.94 28.05 -1.51
CA VAL A 364 -4.17 29.28 -1.29
C VAL A 364 -3.70 29.25 0.16
N SER A 365 -2.40 29.12 0.35
CA SER A 365 -1.76 29.10 1.67
C SER A 365 -0.96 30.38 1.87
N ASP A 366 -1.23 31.09 2.97
CA ASP A 366 -0.37 32.14 3.49
C ASP A 366 0.30 31.62 4.76
N THR A 367 1.50 31.06 4.60
CA THR A 367 2.28 30.49 5.71
C THR A 367 3.14 31.54 6.41
N GLY A 368 3.15 32.81 5.96
CA GLY A 368 4.08 33.85 6.41
C GLY A 368 5.57 33.56 6.18
N LYS A 369 5.93 32.32 5.84
CA LYS A 369 7.26 31.81 5.51
C LYS A 369 7.21 31.36 4.06
N GLY A 370 7.64 32.22 3.14
CA GLY A 370 7.67 31.90 1.71
C GLY A 370 8.51 30.65 1.44
N GLY A 371 7.99 29.73 0.63
CA GLY A 371 8.72 28.55 0.15
C GLY A 371 7.82 27.33 -0.08
N ASN A 372 8.20 26.48 -1.05
CA ASN A 372 7.49 25.23 -1.37
C ASN A 372 7.77 24.08 -0.39
N ASN A 373 8.64 24.28 0.61
CA ASN A 373 9.06 23.28 1.60
C ASN A 373 8.76 23.76 3.04
N SER A 374 7.51 24.11 3.31
CA SER A 374 7.05 24.40 4.66
C SER A 374 6.76 23.12 5.44
N ASP A 375 6.85 23.19 6.78
CA ASP A 375 6.47 22.07 7.64
C ASP A 375 4.97 21.77 7.54
N VAL A 376 4.16 22.83 7.46
CA VAL A 376 2.71 22.72 7.28
C VAL A 376 2.38 22.75 5.79
N GLY A 377 1.58 21.79 5.33
CA GLY A 377 1.06 21.77 3.98
C GLY A 377 -0.29 21.05 3.91
N ILE A 378 -0.86 21.02 2.71
CA ILE A 378 -2.28 20.69 2.51
C ILE A 378 -2.51 20.07 1.13
N LEU A 379 -3.34 19.04 1.11
CA LEU A 379 -3.99 18.53 -0.08
C LEU A 379 -5.50 18.56 0.14
N ALA A 380 -6.23 18.99 -0.90
CA ALA A 380 -7.67 19.04 -0.87
C ALA A 380 -8.24 18.50 -2.17
N SER A 381 -9.32 17.73 -2.08
CA SER A 381 -10.03 17.21 -3.22
C SER A 381 -11.53 17.13 -2.96
N VAL A 382 -12.28 16.98 -4.04
CA VAL A 382 -13.72 16.75 -4.03
C VAL A 382 -14.07 15.54 -4.86
N HIS A 383 -15.13 14.87 -4.43
CA HIS A 383 -15.83 13.85 -5.19
C HIS A 383 -17.15 14.40 -5.68
N HIS A 384 -17.41 14.27 -6.98
CA HIS A 384 -18.70 14.62 -7.56
C HIS A 384 -19.56 13.37 -7.76
N ALA A 385 -20.63 13.27 -6.97
CA ALA A 385 -21.55 12.14 -7.07
C ALA A 385 -22.17 12.05 -8.46
N SER A 386 -22.36 10.81 -8.93
CA SER A 386 -23.15 10.55 -10.14
C SER A 386 -24.60 10.98 -9.91
N ALA A 387 -25.24 11.60 -10.92
CA ALA A 387 -26.59 12.18 -10.81
C ALA A 387 -27.74 11.14 -10.69
N ALA A 388 -27.44 9.91 -10.27
CA ALA A 388 -28.41 8.83 -10.19
C ALA A 388 -29.27 8.94 -8.92
N SER A 389 -30.59 8.93 -9.10
CA SER A 389 -31.54 8.77 -7.99
C SER A 389 -31.38 7.39 -7.32
N GLY A 390 -31.44 7.34 -5.98
CA GLY A 390 -31.30 6.07 -5.24
C GLY A 390 -29.85 5.61 -5.04
N SER A 391 -28.90 6.55 -5.05
CA SER A 391 -27.49 6.25 -4.88
C SER A 391 -27.08 6.18 -3.39
N HIS A 392 -26.09 5.32 -3.12
CA HIS A 392 -25.31 5.29 -1.86
C HIS A 392 -24.21 6.38 -1.83
N ASP A 393 -24.05 7.08 -2.94
CA ASP A 393 -23.03 8.10 -3.19
C ASP A 393 -23.57 9.52 -2.97
N SER A 394 -22.67 10.45 -2.70
CA SER A 394 -22.97 11.85 -2.41
C SER A 394 -21.71 12.70 -2.59
N TRP A 395 -21.90 14.02 -2.76
CA TRP A 395 -20.77 14.95 -2.82
C TRP A 395 -19.90 14.84 -1.55
N GLN A 396 -18.59 14.76 -1.75
CA GLN A 396 -17.60 14.72 -0.68
C GLN A 396 -16.54 15.79 -0.90
N GLY A 397 -16.02 16.35 0.18
CA GLY A 397 -14.82 17.18 0.20
C GLY A 397 -13.84 16.66 1.24
N SER A 398 -12.62 16.39 0.84
CA SER A 398 -11.57 15.83 1.69
C SER A 398 -10.38 16.76 1.73
N ILE A 399 -9.97 17.17 2.93
CA ILE A 399 -8.90 18.14 3.15
C ILE A 399 -7.93 17.55 4.16
N ILE A 400 -6.77 17.09 3.69
CA ILE A 400 -5.71 16.56 4.53
C ILE A 400 -4.62 17.61 4.71
N ILE A 401 -4.27 17.86 5.97
CA ILE A 401 -3.26 18.85 6.38
C ILE A 401 -2.20 18.10 7.19
N TYR A 402 -0.94 18.28 6.81
CA TYR A 402 0.20 17.73 7.55
C TYR A 402 0.99 18.85 8.22
N ASN A 403 1.64 18.52 9.33
CA ASN A 403 2.69 19.30 9.97
C ASN A 403 3.90 18.38 10.18
N SER A 404 4.92 18.51 9.33
CA SER A 404 6.04 17.58 9.25
C SER A 404 7.35 18.29 8.91
N ASN A 405 8.34 18.15 9.79
CA ASN A 405 9.71 18.58 9.53
C ASN A 405 10.60 17.38 9.15
N ASP A 406 10.14 16.62 8.16
CA ASP A 406 10.79 15.43 7.65
C ASP A 406 11.11 14.42 8.77
N THR A 407 12.28 13.79 8.77
CA THR A 407 12.64 12.77 9.78
C THR A 407 13.20 13.38 11.09
N SER A 408 13.01 14.68 11.31
CA SER A 408 13.48 15.38 12.50
C SER A 408 12.63 15.04 13.72
N ASN A 409 13.27 14.96 14.90
CA ASN A 409 12.58 14.83 16.19
C ASN A 409 12.02 16.17 16.72
N LEU A 410 11.99 17.21 15.88
CA LEU A 410 11.46 18.52 16.26
C LEU A 410 9.97 18.43 16.55
N THR A 411 9.59 18.79 17.77
CA THR A 411 8.20 18.85 18.21
C THR A 411 7.74 20.29 18.32
N GLY A 412 6.44 20.50 18.21
CA GLY A 412 5.86 21.83 18.25
C GLY A 412 4.37 21.78 17.95
N THR A 413 3.77 22.96 17.81
CA THR A 413 2.38 23.10 17.42
C THR A 413 2.25 24.37 16.60
N ASP A 414 1.57 24.27 15.48
CA ASP A 414 1.28 25.41 14.61
C ASP A 414 -0.23 25.69 14.66
N ASN A 415 -0.58 26.97 14.76
CA ASN A 415 -1.97 27.43 14.75
C ASN A 415 -2.42 27.61 13.30
N ILE A 416 -3.48 26.92 12.91
CA ILE A 416 -3.97 26.87 11.54
C ILE A 416 -5.38 27.44 11.48
N THR A 417 -5.57 28.39 10.56
CA THR A 417 -6.89 28.90 10.18
C THR A 417 -7.24 28.34 8.81
N LEU A 418 -8.16 27.35 8.77
CA LEU A 418 -8.66 26.77 7.53
C LEU A 418 -9.98 27.44 7.15
N THR A 419 -10.04 28.06 5.99
CA THR A 419 -11.30 28.58 5.44
C THR A 419 -11.70 27.79 4.21
N VAL A 420 -12.83 27.10 4.29
CA VAL A 420 -13.39 26.31 3.19
C VAL A 420 -14.48 27.14 2.53
N THR A 421 -14.42 27.32 1.20
CA THR A 421 -15.38 28.09 0.40
C THR A 421 -15.82 27.29 -0.83
N GLY A 422 -16.85 27.77 -1.53
CA GLY A 422 -17.30 27.16 -2.79
C GLY A 422 -17.99 25.81 -2.61
N VAL A 423 -18.43 25.48 -1.39
CA VAL A 423 -19.15 24.22 -1.13
C VAL A 423 -20.56 24.30 -1.73
N PRO A 424 -21.01 23.28 -2.49
CA PRO A 424 -22.32 23.30 -3.15
C PRO A 424 -23.47 23.56 -2.17
N THR A 425 -24.41 24.42 -2.55
CA THR A 425 -25.58 24.76 -1.70
C THR A 425 -26.83 23.96 -2.03
N THR A 426 -26.83 23.19 -3.12
CA THR A 426 -28.02 22.57 -3.71
C THR A 426 -28.62 21.41 -2.90
N ASN A 427 -28.03 21.00 -1.78
CA ASN A 427 -28.57 19.98 -0.86
C ASN A 427 -28.35 20.37 0.63
N GLN A 428 -28.52 21.66 0.95
CA GLN A 428 -28.14 22.31 2.22
C GLN A 428 -28.62 21.65 3.54
N LEU A 429 -29.57 20.70 3.52
CA LEU A 429 -30.23 20.25 4.75
C LEU A 429 -29.53 19.12 5.52
N SER A 430 -28.34 18.66 5.12
CA SER A 430 -27.68 17.57 5.86
C SER A 430 -26.17 17.40 5.62
N MET A 431 -25.45 18.44 5.20
CA MET A 431 -23.99 18.33 5.12
C MET A 431 -23.38 18.27 6.51
N VAL A 432 -22.48 17.31 6.70
CA VAL A 432 -21.72 17.13 7.94
C VAL A 432 -20.24 17.11 7.64
N TYR A 433 -19.44 17.43 8.63
CA TYR A 433 -18.01 17.21 8.60
C TYR A 433 -17.57 16.40 9.82
N ILE A 434 -16.51 15.64 9.63
CA ILE A 434 -15.76 14.99 10.70
C ILE A 434 -14.29 15.32 10.58
N VAL A 435 -13.56 15.16 11.69
CA VAL A 435 -12.13 15.42 11.75
C VAL A 435 -11.41 14.22 12.34
N TYR A 436 -10.48 13.65 11.58
CA TYR A 436 -9.54 12.63 12.04
C TYR A 436 -8.18 13.24 12.33
N LEU A 437 -7.47 12.68 13.32
CA LEU A 437 -6.14 13.09 13.73
C LEU A 437 -5.23 11.87 13.93
N VAL A 438 -4.02 11.97 13.39
CA VAL A 438 -2.88 11.11 13.69
C VAL A 438 -1.73 12.01 14.12
N ASP A 439 -1.30 11.91 15.38
CA ASP A 439 -0.14 12.61 15.94
C ASP A 439 0.54 11.72 16.99
N ASN A 440 1.56 12.21 17.69
CA ASN A 440 2.25 11.37 18.69
C ASN A 440 1.41 11.09 19.97
N THR A 441 0.20 11.61 20.06
CA THR A 441 -0.76 11.41 21.14
C THR A 441 -2.04 10.67 20.73
N HIS A 442 -2.40 10.69 19.45
CA HIS A 442 -3.61 10.11 18.87
C HIS A 442 -3.27 9.22 17.67
N GLY A 443 -3.83 8.01 17.60
CA GLY A 443 -3.51 7.09 16.51
C GLY A 443 -2.03 6.65 16.51
N ASN A 444 -1.42 6.57 17.69
CA ASN A 444 -0.03 6.15 17.87
C ASN A 444 0.10 4.97 18.86
N PRO A 445 0.16 3.71 18.39
CA PRO A 445 0.30 2.53 19.24
C PRO A 445 1.71 2.36 19.84
N TYR A 446 2.72 3.01 19.27
CA TYR A 446 4.08 2.99 19.82
C TYR A 446 4.12 3.62 21.22
N ARG A 447 3.31 4.67 21.45
CA ARG A 447 3.24 5.38 22.75
C ARG A 447 2.83 4.47 23.92
N PRO A 448 1.67 3.77 23.91
CA PRO A 448 1.30 2.87 25.01
C PRO A 448 2.28 1.69 25.14
N TRP A 449 2.80 1.13 24.04
CA TRP A 449 3.81 0.07 24.12
C TRP A 449 5.08 0.52 24.84
N LYS A 450 5.58 1.73 24.52
CA LYS A 450 6.72 2.34 25.21
C LYS A 450 6.40 2.62 26.68
N ALA A 451 5.19 3.07 27.00
CA ALA A 451 4.74 3.32 28.37
C ALA A 451 4.67 2.04 29.22
N PHE A 452 4.39 0.89 28.61
CA PHE A 452 4.46 -0.42 29.26
C PHE A 452 5.89 -0.96 29.46
N GLY A 453 6.91 -0.17 29.14
CA GLY A 453 8.31 -0.57 29.27
C GLY A 453 8.85 -1.38 28.09
N LYS A 454 8.26 -1.22 26.89
CA LYS A 454 8.67 -1.92 25.66
C LYS A 454 8.71 -3.46 25.82
N PRO A 455 7.63 -4.11 26.32
CA PRO A 455 7.63 -5.55 26.54
C PRO A 455 7.83 -6.31 25.23
N VAL A 456 8.72 -7.31 25.25
CA VAL A 456 8.95 -8.25 24.13
C VAL A 456 7.71 -9.10 23.89
N TYR A 457 7.04 -9.52 24.96
CA TYR A 457 5.79 -10.28 24.94
C TYR A 457 4.68 -9.49 25.66
N PRO A 458 4.03 -8.52 24.99
CA PRO A 458 2.90 -7.83 25.59
C PRO A 458 1.79 -8.81 25.98
N THR A 459 1.21 -8.65 27.15
CA THR A 459 0.02 -9.40 27.58
C THR A 459 -1.17 -9.07 26.69
N ARG A 460 -2.19 -9.93 26.66
CA ARG A 460 -3.44 -9.66 25.91
C ARG A 460 -4.07 -8.31 26.29
N LYS A 461 -4.07 -7.96 27.58
CA LYS A 461 -4.58 -6.65 28.06
C LYS A 461 -3.75 -5.49 27.54
N GLN A 462 -2.42 -5.64 27.47
CA GLN A 462 -1.55 -4.64 26.86
C GLN A 462 -1.82 -4.51 25.36
N PHE A 463 -2.01 -5.61 24.63
CA PHE A 463 -2.40 -5.55 23.21
C PHE A 463 -3.74 -4.87 22.98
N VAL A 464 -4.76 -5.16 23.79
CA VAL A 464 -6.06 -4.46 23.73
C VAL A 464 -5.84 -2.96 23.87
N GLU A 465 -5.05 -2.52 24.85
CA GLU A 465 -4.77 -1.09 25.03
C GLU A 465 -3.94 -0.51 23.88
N ILE A 466 -2.89 -1.20 23.41
CA ILE A 466 -2.07 -0.75 22.27
C ILE A 466 -2.94 -0.56 21.02
N ARG A 467 -3.84 -1.51 20.73
CA ARG A 467 -4.70 -1.49 19.53
C ARG A 467 -5.77 -0.39 19.54
N LYS A 468 -6.16 0.13 20.70
CA LYS A 468 -7.04 1.32 20.76
C LYS A 468 -6.42 2.56 20.10
N HIS A 469 -5.09 2.57 19.94
CA HIS A 469 -4.35 3.68 19.34
C HIS A 469 -3.82 3.34 17.94
N GLN A 470 -4.24 2.26 17.29
CA GLN A 470 -3.71 1.87 15.97
C GLN A 470 -4.43 2.53 14.78
N ASP A 471 -5.61 3.11 15.00
CA ASP A 471 -6.43 3.74 13.96
C ASP A 471 -6.42 5.27 14.09
N PRO A 472 -6.67 6.02 13.00
CA PRO A 472 -6.85 7.46 13.08
C PRO A 472 -7.98 7.82 14.03
N LEU A 473 -7.74 8.75 14.95
CA LEU A 473 -8.75 9.11 15.94
C LEU A 473 -9.72 10.14 15.37
N ARG A 474 -11.02 9.84 15.39
CA ARG A 474 -12.07 10.85 15.16
C ARG A 474 -12.14 11.79 16.36
N ILE A 475 -11.61 13.00 16.22
CA ILE A 475 -11.58 14.00 17.29
C ILE A 475 -12.79 14.95 17.28
N LYS A 476 -13.50 15.06 16.15
CA LYS A 476 -14.70 15.90 16.01
C LYS A 476 -15.70 15.31 15.01
N GLY A 477 -16.97 15.66 15.21
CA GLY A 477 -18.09 15.35 14.33
C GLY A 477 -18.63 13.93 14.48
N PRO A 478 -19.70 13.55 13.74
CA PRO A 478 -20.39 14.33 12.72
C PRO A 478 -20.99 15.63 13.24
N ASN A 479 -20.52 16.76 12.71
CA ASN A 479 -21.02 18.10 13.03
C ASN A 479 -21.60 18.72 11.77
N LEU A 480 -22.62 19.56 11.89
CA LEU A 480 -23.20 20.26 10.73
C LEU A 480 -22.16 21.18 10.08
N PHE A 481 -22.09 21.12 8.75
CA PHE A 481 -21.31 22.06 7.95
C PHE A 481 -22.24 23.12 7.34
N THR A 482 -21.95 24.39 7.60
CA THR A 482 -22.72 25.52 7.06
C THR A 482 -22.13 25.96 5.72
N ALA A 483 -22.71 25.48 4.63
CA ALA A 483 -22.38 25.96 3.28
C ALA A 483 -22.87 27.39 3.03
N PRO A 484 -22.24 28.17 2.12
CA PRO A 484 -21.17 27.78 1.20
C PRO A 484 -19.75 27.92 1.77
N LYS A 485 -19.62 28.42 3.01
CA LYS A 485 -18.33 28.77 3.62
C LYS A 485 -18.32 28.49 5.12
N MET A 486 -17.23 27.89 5.61
CA MET A 486 -16.95 27.71 7.03
C MET A 486 -15.46 27.90 7.31
N THR A 487 -15.15 28.47 8.48
CA THR A 487 -13.78 28.67 8.95
C THR A 487 -13.54 27.86 10.21
N PHE A 488 -12.41 27.18 10.25
CA PHE A 488 -11.94 26.36 11.37
C PHE A 488 -10.65 26.96 11.91
N ASN A 489 -10.57 27.10 13.24
CA ASN A 489 -9.34 27.44 13.94
C ASN A 489 -8.94 26.26 14.81
N PHE A 490 -7.72 25.78 14.64
CA PHE A 490 -7.21 24.64 15.40
C PHE A 490 -5.69 24.65 15.46
N ASN A 491 -5.17 23.81 16.34
CA ASN A 491 -3.76 23.60 16.54
C ASN A 491 -3.40 22.23 15.99
N LEU A 492 -2.31 22.14 15.22
CA LEU A 492 -1.79 20.87 14.71
C LEU A 492 -0.38 20.66 15.25
N SER A 493 -0.20 19.58 16.01
CA SER A 493 1.10 19.18 16.53
C SER A 493 2.06 18.80 15.41
N LYS A 494 3.36 18.95 15.69
CA LYS A 494 4.46 18.48 14.85
C LYS A 494 5.13 17.29 15.55
N PRO A 495 5.17 16.10 14.94
CA PRO A 495 4.45 15.73 13.72
C PRO A 495 2.93 15.62 13.93
N GLY A 496 2.15 15.76 12.87
CA GLY A 496 0.72 15.55 12.90
C GLY A 496 0.07 15.59 11.52
N VAL A 497 -0.98 14.78 11.34
CA VAL A 497 -1.82 14.73 10.14
C VAL A 497 -3.28 14.83 10.55
N MET A 498 -4.00 15.79 9.96
CA MET A 498 -5.43 16.01 10.23
C MET A 498 -6.21 15.95 8.92
N LEU A 499 -7.28 15.14 8.89
CA LEU A 499 -8.21 15.08 7.76
C LEU A 499 -9.55 15.69 8.18
N PHE A 500 -10.01 16.69 7.42
CA PHE A 500 -11.40 17.13 7.43
C PHE A 500 -12.13 16.42 6.28
N HIS A 501 -13.15 15.63 6.62
CA HIS A 501 -13.98 14.96 5.62
C HIS A 501 -15.40 15.51 5.71
N LEU A 502 -15.81 16.21 4.65
CA LEU A 502 -17.11 16.86 4.49
C LEU A 502 -17.96 15.97 3.58
N CYS A 503 -19.18 15.64 3.98
CA CYS A 503 -20.09 14.86 3.17
C CYS A 503 -21.48 15.48 3.12
N ALA A 504 -22.09 15.48 1.93
CA ALA A 504 -23.53 15.59 1.78
C ALA A 504 -24.18 14.24 2.13
N LYS A 505 -25.45 14.24 2.56
CA LYS A 505 -26.16 13.00 2.87
C LYS A 505 -26.54 12.24 1.61
N PRO A 506 -26.10 10.98 1.41
CA PRO A 506 -26.60 10.14 0.34
C PRO A 506 -28.09 9.83 0.52
N SER A 507 -28.82 9.60 -0.56
CA SER A 507 -30.23 9.19 -0.50
C SER A 507 -30.41 7.87 0.24
N GLU A 508 -29.54 6.89 -0.06
CA GLU A 508 -29.61 5.56 0.53
C GLU A 508 -28.68 5.40 1.74
N LYS A 509 -29.02 4.45 2.62
CA LYS A 509 -28.15 3.97 3.70
C LYS A 509 -26.95 3.19 3.13
N PRO A 510 -25.89 2.91 3.90
CA PRO A 510 -24.75 2.13 3.41
C PRO A 510 -25.14 0.77 2.82
N PRO A 511 -24.41 0.29 1.79
CA PRO A 511 -24.58 -1.06 1.25
C PRO A 511 -24.37 -2.15 2.31
N GLN A 512 -24.86 -3.35 2.02
CA GLN A 512 -24.54 -4.54 2.83
C GLN A 512 -23.06 -4.90 2.67
N VAL A 513 -22.39 -5.16 3.79
CA VAL A 513 -21.01 -5.67 3.81
C VAL A 513 -20.98 -7.09 3.26
N LYS A 514 -19.96 -7.41 2.44
CA LYS A 514 -19.79 -8.72 1.80
C LYS A 514 -18.45 -9.34 2.18
N SER A 515 -18.31 -10.62 1.81
CA SER A 515 -17.02 -11.32 1.83
C SER A 515 -16.30 -11.28 3.18
N VAL A 516 -17.04 -11.40 4.28
CA VAL A 516 -16.47 -11.46 5.63
C VAL A 516 -15.61 -12.73 5.78
N LYS A 517 -14.39 -12.56 6.27
CA LYS A 517 -13.40 -13.61 6.49
C LYS A 517 -12.94 -13.60 7.93
N LEU A 518 -12.66 -14.79 8.45
CA LEU A 518 -12.22 -15.00 9.82
C LEU A 518 -10.87 -15.71 9.79
N HIS A 519 -9.86 -15.07 10.36
CA HIS A 519 -8.53 -15.62 10.52
C HIS A 519 -8.25 -15.85 12.00
N SER A 520 -8.19 -17.12 12.42
CA SER A 520 -7.87 -17.49 13.80
C SER A 520 -6.41 -17.17 14.12
N VAL A 521 -6.18 -16.18 14.97
CA VAL A 521 -4.82 -15.77 15.40
C VAL A 521 -4.37 -16.63 16.58
N THR A 522 -5.25 -16.81 17.57
CA THR A 522 -5.12 -17.76 18.68
C THR A 522 -6.50 -18.31 19.03
N GLN A 523 -6.60 -19.25 19.98
CA GLN A 523 -7.92 -19.69 20.51
C GLN A 523 -8.74 -18.55 21.13
N THR A 524 -8.11 -17.41 21.42
CA THR A 524 -8.70 -16.27 22.12
C THR A 524 -8.71 -14.99 21.29
N ASP A 525 -8.13 -15.03 20.08
CA ASP A 525 -7.99 -13.87 19.21
C ASP A 525 -8.35 -14.24 17.75
N VAL A 526 -9.17 -13.42 17.10
CA VAL A 526 -9.55 -13.59 15.68
C VAL A 526 -9.40 -12.27 14.95
N LEU A 527 -8.78 -12.31 13.79
CA LEU A 527 -8.74 -11.20 12.84
C LEU A 527 -9.91 -11.35 11.86
N VAL A 528 -10.88 -10.44 11.97
CA VAL A 528 -12.04 -10.36 11.09
C VAL A 528 -11.74 -9.35 10.00
N SER A 529 -11.93 -9.70 8.74
CA SER A 529 -11.80 -8.78 7.59
C SER A 529 -12.98 -8.91 6.63
N TRP A 530 -13.21 -7.90 5.79
CA TRP A 530 -14.33 -7.88 4.84
C TRP A 530 -14.04 -7.04 3.60
N GLU A 531 -14.89 -7.19 2.59
CA GLU A 531 -14.88 -6.33 1.40
C GLU A 531 -15.51 -4.98 1.72
N ASP A 532 -14.85 -3.91 1.28
CA ASP A 532 -15.29 -2.54 1.53
C ASP A 532 -16.61 -2.21 0.82
N VAL A 533 -17.35 -1.25 1.35
CA VAL A 533 -18.57 -0.74 0.71
C VAL A 533 -18.28 0.49 -0.14
N SER A 534 -19.10 0.75 -1.15
CA SER A 534 -18.89 1.85 -2.10
C SER A 534 -19.10 3.27 -1.53
N SER A 535 -19.54 3.40 -0.27
CA SER A 535 -19.78 4.70 0.37
C SER A 535 -18.55 5.13 1.14
N CYS A 536 -18.06 6.35 0.95
CA CYS A 536 -16.92 6.89 1.70
C CYS A 536 -17.33 7.64 2.98
N CYS A 537 -18.61 8.00 3.15
CA CYS A 537 -19.10 8.77 4.30
C CYS A 537 -19.48 7.88 5.49
N LEU A 538 -18.56 7.00 5.89
CA LEU A 538 -18.79 5.98 6.93
C LEU A 538 -18.26 6.42 8.29
N LEU A 539 -19.14 6.39 9.29
CA LEU A 539 -18.77 6.64 10.67
C LEU A 539 -17.93 5.50 11.24
N THR A 540 -18.37 4.26 11.00
CA THR A 540 -17.71 3.05 11.51
C THR A 540 -18.27 1.78 10.84
N TYR A 541 -17.59 0.66 11.06
CA TYR A 541 -18.14 -0.67 10.92
C TYR A 541 -18.47 -1.27 12.29
N GLN A 542 -19.68 -1.80 12.44
CA GLN A 542 -20.07 -2.55 13.64
C GLN A 542 -19.80 -4.03 13.40
N VAL A 543 -18.90 -4.59 14.19
CA VAL A 543 -18.59 -6.01 14.20
C VAL A 543 -19.31 -6.65 15.38
N GLU A 544 -20.06 -7.72 15.11
CA GLU A 544 -20.79 -8.46 16.14
C GLU A 544 -20.43 -9.93 16.18
N PHE A 545 -20.53 -10.51 17.37
CA PHE A 545 -20.28 -11.91 17.65
C PHE A 545 -21.46 -12.56 18.38
N SER A 546 -21.73 -13.82 18.08
CA SER A 546 -22.59 -14.69 18.87
C SER A 546 -22.00 -16.10 18.98
N PRO A 547 -22.03 -16.76 20.15
CA PRO A 547 -21.60 -18.16 20.27
C PRO A 547 -22.41 -19.15 19.43
N THR A 548 -23.63 -18.78 19.02
CA THR A 548 -24.52 -19.65 18.24
C THR A 548 -25.15 -18.87 17.09
N LYS A 549 -25.50 -19.55 15.99
CA LYS A 549 -26.06 -18.91 14.79
C LYS A 549 -27.35 -18.11 15.06
N GLN A 550 -28.21 -18.62 15.93
CA GLN A 550 -29.49 -18.00 16.31
C GLN A 550 -29.42 -17.29 17.68
N GLY A 551 -28.23 -17.16 18.26
CA GLY A 551 -28.05 -16.52 19.55
C GLY A 551 -28.16 -15.00 19.48
N GLN A 552 -28.04 -14.37 20.65
CA GLN A 552 -27.89 -12.92 20.72
C GLN A 552 -26.52 -12.53 20.16
N TYR A 553 -26.53 -11.61 19.20
CA TYR A 553 -25.31 -10.98 18.71
C TYR A 553 -24.98 -9.76 19.58
N VAL A 554 -23.70 -9.62 19.93
CA VAL A 554 -23.19 -8.51 20.73
C VAL A 554 -22.10 -7.81 19.92
N GLN A 555 -22.13 -6.47 19.91
CA GLN A 555 -21.08 -5.68 19.29
C GLN A 555 -19.77 -5.85 20.07
N ILE A 556 -18.73 -6.27 19.34
CA ILE A 556 -17.39 -6.48 19.90
C ILE A 556 -16.43 -5.36 19.52
N SER A 557 -16.70 -4.63 18.44
CA SER A 557 -15.93 -3.44 18.05
C SER A 557 -16.16 -2.29 19.03
N ASP A 558 -15.08 -1.77 19.60
CA ASP A 558 -15.05 -0.75 20.67
C ASP A 558 -14.43 0.58 20.23
N VAL A 559 -14.06 0.69 18.95
CA VAL A 559 -13.50 1.89 18.31
C VAL A 559 -14.24 2.18 17.00
N ASP A 560 -14.11 3.42 16.50
CA ASP A 560 -14.57 3.75 15.16
C ASP A 560 -13.62 3.13 14.13
N LEU A 561 -14.16 2.30 13.23
CA LEU A 561 -13.40 1.58 12.22
C LEU A 561 -13.58 2.22 10.85
N ILE A 562 -12.49 2.73 10.28
CA ILE A 562 -12.42 3.10 8.85
C ILE A 562 -11.77 1.99 8.01
N PHE A 563 -10.98 1.12 8.65
CA PHE A 563 -10.36 -0.04 8.00
C PHE A 563 -11.36 -1.20 7.92
N THR A 564 -11.24 -2.03 6.87
CA THR A 564 -12.08 -3.21 6.68
C THR A 564 -11.55 -4.44 7.43
N SER A 565 -10.92 -4.22 8.58
CA SER A 565 -10.43 -5.26 9.48
C SER A 565 -10.56 -4.89 10.95
N TYR A 566 -10.80 -5.89 11.79
CA TYR A 566 -10.85 -5.75 13.25
C TYR A 566 -10.29 -7.02 13.92
N LEU A 567 -9.34 -6.85 14.84
CA LEU A 567 -8.82 -7.95 15.63
C LEU A 567 -9.55 -8.00 16.98
N TYR A 568 -10.42 -8.99 17.12
CA TYR A 568 -11.15 -9.26 18.36
C TYR A 568 -10.33 -10.16 19.29
N SER A 569 -10.27 -9.80 20.57
CA SER A 569 -9.69 -10.62 21.64
C SER A 569 -10.73 -10.79 22.74
N ILE A 570 -10.85 -11.97 23.35
CA ILE A 570 -11.81 -12.18 24.46
C ILE A 570 -11.61 -11.20 25.64
N GLU A 571 -10.40 -10.64 25.78
CA GLU A 571 -10.09 -9.63 26.80
C GLU A 571 -10.66 -8.24 26.48
N SER A 572 -11.03 -7.95 25.23
CA SER A 572 -11.65 -6.67 24.84
C SER A 572 -13.09 -6.54 25.33
N ALA A 573 -13.78 -7.66 25.56
CA ALA A 573 -15.14 -7.65 26.08
C ALA A 573 -15.18 -7.18 27.55
N ASN A 574 -16.24 -6.43 27.88
CA ASN A 574 -16.61 -6.13 29.27
C ASN A 574 -16.59 -7.43 30.08
N PRO A 575 -15.98 -7.48 31.29
CA PRO A 575 -15.93 -8.69 32.12
C PRO A 575 -17.24 -9.47 32.25
N SER A 576 -18.39 -8.79 32.22
CA SER A 576 -19.73 -9.40 32.26
C SER A 576 -20.21 -10.05 30.96
N LEU A 577 -19.57 -9.77 29.83
CA LEU A 577 -19.87 -10.26 28.48
C LEU A 577 -18.70 -11.05 27.87
N ARG A 578 -17.71 -11.45 28.69
CA ARG A 578 -16.55 -12.23 28.24
C ARG A 578 -16.95 -13.66 27.94
N TYR A 579 -16.80 -14.03 26.68
CA TYR A 579 -16.90 -15.42 26.25
C TYR A 579 -15.59 -16.17 26.52
N SER A 580 -15.67 -17.48 26.69
CA SER A 580 -14.51 -18.35 26.93
C SER A 580 -13.67 -18.64 25.67
N SER A 581 -14.20 -18.33 24.48
CA SER A 581 -13.53 -18.56 23.20
C SER A 581 -14.00 -17.56 22.13
N THR A 582 -13.25 -17.46 21.03
CA THR A 582 -13.64 -16.75 19.81
C THR A 582 -14.41 -17.63 18.81
N GLN A 583 -14.68 -18.90 19.13
CA GLN A 583 -15.47 -19.77 18.25
C GLN A 583 -16.95 -19.36 18.29
N GLY A 584 -17.57 -19.30 17.13
CA GLY A 584 -18.95 -18.85 16.98
C GLY A 584 -19.17 -18.08 15.68
N TRP A 585 -20.15 -17.19 15.68
CA TRP A 585 -20.70 -16.56 14.49
C TRP A 585 -20.44 -15.05 14.48
N TYR A 586 -19.94 -14.55 13.36
CA TYR A 586 -19.57 -13.16 13.17
C TYR A 586 -20.40 -12.52 12.07
N ARG A 587 -20.74 -11.24 12.24
CA ARG A 587 -21.37 -10.42 11.20
C ARG A 587 -20.92 -8.96 11.30
N VAL A 588 -20.92 -8.26 10.17
CA VAL A 588 -20.44 -6.88 10.07
C VAL A 588 -21.47 -6.01 9.35
N ARG A 589 -21.65 -4.76 9.75
CA ARG A 589 -22.40 -3.75 8.98
C ARG A 589 -21.72 -2.40 8.99
N ALA A 590 -21.90 -1.63 7.92
CA ALA A 590 -21.47 -0.24 7.84
C ALA A 590 -22.49 0.71 8.48
N VAL A 591 -22.01 1.80 9.09
CA VAL A 591 -22.82 2.89 9.65
C VAL A 591 -22.31 4.21 9.08
N ASP A 592 -23.18 5.05 8.52
CA ASP A 592 -22.79 6.35 7.95
C ASP A 592 -22.75 7.49 8.98
N TYR A 593 -22.30 8.67 8.55
CA TYR A 593 -22.24 9.87 9.41
C TYR A 593 -23.59 10.38 9.93
N TRP A 594 -24.71 9.91 9.39
CA TRP A 594 -26.06 10.22 9.87
C TRP A 594 -26.63 9.09 10.74
N ASN A 595 -25.77 8.19 11.21
CA ASN A 595 -26.09 7.05 12.05
C ASN A 595 -27.13 6.10 11.40
N ARG A 596 -27.15 6.02 10.06
CA ARG A 596 -27.96 5.04 9.34
C ARG A 596 -27.13 3.78 9.15
N SER A 597 -27.65 2.65 9.60
CA SER A 597 -26.98 1.36 9.48
C SER A 597 -27.38 0.63 8.20
N GLY A 598 -26.39 0.12 7.47
CA GLY A 598 -26.59 -0.87 6.41
C GLY A 598 -27.11 -2.20 6.96
N MET A 599 -27.43 -3.13 6.06
CA MET A 599 -27.74 -4.51 6.46
C MET A 599 -26.47 -5.20 6.96
N TYR A 600 -26.60 -6.11 7.94
CA TYR A 600 -25.50 -7.00 8.30
C TYR A 600 -25.14 -7.91 7.14
N SER A 601 -23.85 -8.23 7.02
CA SER A 601 -23.36 -9.33 6.21
C SER A 601 -24.06 -10.64 6.58
N THR A 602 -24.04 -11.60 5.67
CA THR A 602 -24.38 -12.99 6.02
C THR A 602 -23.46 -13.45 7.15
N PRO A 603 -24.00 -13.98 8.27
CA PRO A 603 -23.16 -14.46 9.36
C PRO A 603 -22.26 -15.62 8.92
N ILE A 604 -21.00 -15.57 9.35
CA ILE A 604 -19.99 -16.60 9.08
C ILE A 604 -19.48 -17.21 10.39
N GLU A 605 -19.20 -18.50 10.38
CA GLU A 605 -18.78 -19.28 11.56
C GLU A 605 -17.25 -19.42 11.60
N LEU A 606 -16.66 -19.15 12.77
CA LEU A 606 -15.34 -19.65 13.14
C LEU A 606 -15.52 -20.95 13.92
N LYS A 607 -14.99 -22.04 13.37
CA LYS A 607 -15.14 -23.39 13.93
C LYS A 607 -14.15 -23.72 15.03
#